data_AF-A0A1F4XC64-F1
#
_entry.id   AF-A0A1F4XC64-F1
#
_cell.length_a   1.000
_cell.length_b   1.000
_cell.length_c   1.000
_cell.angle_alpha   90.00
_cell.angle_beta   90.00
_cell.angle_gamma   90.00
#
_symmetry.space_group_name_H-M   'P 1'
#
loop_
_entity.id
_entity.type
_entity.pdbx_description
1 polymer ?
#
loop_
_entity_poly.entity_id
_entity_poly.type
_entity_poly.pdbx_seq_one_letter_code
_entity_poly.pdbx_strand_id
1 'polypeptide(L)'
;MRKFFEFINKLDRRVIFIFVALAIIIPLLRPLNIKFTVTEPVQGFYDAIEKVPQGSKVLFSCDYEPGSRPELFPMTVAALEQMLRRNLKVIALSLWPAGPPIVEEALSDVAEKQFKSKYGVDYVNLGFKEGREVVMVSMGSSIPTTFPQDFRGTKVSEIPIMQGVSNFSDVKLIVNISGGYPGTKEWVQQVQARYNIGLVSGCTAVSAPEYYPYYQSGQLRGLLGGMKGAAEYEMLVGRTGLGRKGMDAQSMAHLIIFLFIVLGNLAYFSLKKKKT
;
A
#
# COMPACT_ATOMS: atom_id res chain seq x y z
N MET A 1 -11.68 -29.71 36.18
CA MET A 1 -11.65 -28.23 36.09
C MET A 1 -10.55 -27.56 36.93
N ARG A 2 -10.41 -27.82 38.24
CA ARG A 2 -9.37 -27.15 39.09
C ARG A 2 -7.93 -27.35 38.60
N LYS A 3 -7.53 -28.60 38.34
CA LYS A 3 -6.19 -28.95 37.84
C LYS A 3 -5.87 -28.31 36.48
N PHE A 4 -6.89 -28.08 35.65
CA PHE A 4 -6.73 -27.41 34.35
C PHE A 4 -6.40 -25.92 34.52
N PHE A 5 -7.12 -25.20 35.39
CA PHE A 5 -6.83 -23.79 35.65
C PHE A 5 -5.50 -23.58 36.40
N GLU A 6 -5.12 -24.49 37.31
CA GLU A 6 -3.80 -24.48 37.94
C GLU A 6 -2.67 -24.73 36.92
N PHE A 7 -2.89 -25.60 35.92
CA PHE A 7 -1.97 -25.84 34.82
C PHE A 7 -1.82 -24.61 33.92
N ILE A 8 -2.93 -24.00 33.50
CA ILE A 8 -2.94 -22.77 32.69
C ILE A 8 -2.18 -21.64 33.39
N ASN A 9 -2.31 -21.49 34.71
CA ASN A 9 -1.62 -20.43 35.47
C ASN A 9 -0.10 -20.70 35.64
N LYS A 10 0.35 -21.94 35.44
CA LYS A 10 1.77 -22.32 35.47
C LYS A 10 2.39 -22.44 34.06
N LEU A 11 1.62 -22.12 33.03
CA LEU A 11 2.01 -22.32 31.65
C LEU A 11 3.12 -21.34 31.27
N ASP A 12 4.23 -21.87 30.77
CA ASP A 12 5.39 -21.06 30.36
C ASP A 12 5.01 -20.19 29.15
N ARG A 13 5.41 -18.91 29.18
CA ARG A 13 5.23 -17.96 28.07
C ARG A 13 5.76 -18.48 26.73
N ARG A 14 6.75 -19.38 26.73
CA ARG A 14 7.29 -20.03 25.53
C ARG A 14 6.22 -20.82 24.77
N VAL A 15 5.26 -21.42 25.47
CA VAL A 15 4.14 -22.12 24.83
C VAL A 15 3.26 -21.14 24.07
N ILE A 16 2.98 -19.97 24.67
CA ILE A 16 2.23 -18.89 23.98
C ILE A 16 2.98 -18.46 22.71
N PHE A 17 4.31 -18.29 22.77
CA PHE A 17 5.11 -17.94 21.59
C PHE A 17 5.05 -19.00 20.49
N ILE A 18 5.03 -20.29 20.84
CA ILE A 18 4.84 -21.37 19.86
C ILE A 18 3.47 -21.24 19.18
N PHE A 19 2.39 -21.04 19.94
CA PHE A 19 1.06 -20.86 19.37
C PHE A 19 0.96 -19.62 18.48
N VAL A 20 1.57 -18.50 18.88
CA VAL A 20 1.62 -17.28 18.05
C VAL A 20 2.43 -17.51 16.79
N ALA A 21 3.59 -18.17 16.88
CA ALA A 21 4.40 -18.51 15.71
C ALA A 21 3.62 -19.39 14.73
N LEU A 22 2.91 -20.41 15.23
CA LEU A 22 2.03 -21.25 14.41
C LEU A 22 0.89 -20.45 13.78
N ALA A 23 0.26 -19.52 14.52
CA ALA A 23 -0.78 -18.64 13.99
C ALA A 23 -0.32 -17.75 12.84
N ILE A 24 0.97 -17.42 12.79
CA ILE A 24 1.54 -16.59 11.71
C ILE A 24 2.00 -17.49 10.56
N ILE A 25 2.72 -18.57 10.84
CA ILE A 25 3.31 -19.44 9.82
C ILE A 25 2.22 -20.16 9.01
N ILE A 26 1.17 -20.67 9.67
CA ILE A 26 0.14 -21.47 9.01
C ILE A 26 -0.58 -20.65 7.91
N PRO A 27 -1.11 -19.43 8.17
CA PRO A 27 -1.72 -18.60 7.13
C PRO A 27 -0.79 -18.16 6.00
N LEU A 28 0.49 -17.94 6.31
CA LEU A 28 1.46 -17.56 5.29
C LEU A 28 1.71 -18.70 4.29
N LEU A 29 1.73 -19.95 4.78
CA LEU A 29 1.90 -21.14 3.94
C LEU A 29 0.58 -21.61 3.29
N ARG A 30 -0.52 -21.51 4.02
CA ARG A 30 -1.87 -21.91 3.61
C ARG A 30 -2.86 -20.80 3.96
N PRO A 31 -3.09 -19.86 3.02
CA PRO A 31 -4.00 -18.73 3.24
C PRO A 31 -5.40 -19.25 3.58
N LEU A 32 -5.99 -18.72 4.64
CA LEU A 32 -7.33 -19.07 5.09
C LEU A 32 -8.41 -18.36 4.27
N ASN A 33 -8.04 -17.27 3.60
CA ASN A 33 -8.92 -16.45 2.80
C ASN A 33 -10.15 -15.97 3.59
N ILE A 34 -9.92 -15.51 4.83
CA ILE A 34 -10.99 -15.03 5.70
C ILE A 34 -11.77 -13.94 4.95
N LYS A 35 -13.11 -14.07 4.93
CA LYS A 35 -13.97 -13.08 4.28
C LYS A 35 -14.04 -11.82 5.12
N PHE A 36 -13.83 -10.67 4.48
CA PHE A 36 -14.01 -9.35 5.06
C PHE A 36 -14.72 -8.45 4.06
N THR A 37 -15.39 -7.41 4.56
CA THR A 37 -16.06 -6.41 3.73
C THR A 37 -15.07 -5.31 3.35
N VAL A 38 -15.21 -4.77 2.15
CA VAL A 38 -14.41 -3.64 1.69
C VAL A 38 -14.97 -2.34 2.26
N THR A 39 -14.09 -1.49 2.77
CA THR A 39 -14.46 -0.16 3.27
C THR A 39 -14.61 0.86 2.14
N GLU A 40 -15.44 1.89 2.34
CA GLU A 40 -15.66 2.95 1.33
C GLU A 40 -14.38 3.64 0.84
N PRO A 41 -13.38 3.97 1.69
CA PRO A 41 -12.14 4.58 1.20
C PRO A 41 -11.35 3.67 0.25
N VAL A 42 -11.38 2.35 0.48
CA VAL A 42 -10.74 1.36 -0.40
C VAL A 42 -11.51 1.21 -1.71
N GLN A 43 -12.85 1.16 -1.65
CA GLN A 43 -13.68 1.17 -2.85
C GLN A 43 -13.45 2.42 -3.69
N GLY A 44 -13.35 3.59 -3.05
CA GLY A 44 -13.04 4.86 -3.72
C GLY A 44 -11.69 4.85 -4.44
N PHE A 45 -10.68 4.16 -3.87
CA PHE A 45 -9.38 4.00 -4.51
C PHE A 45 -9.50 3.19 -5.80
N TYR A 46 -10.17 2.03 -5.72
CA TYR A 46 -10.42 1.16 -6.86
C TYR A 46 -11.24 1.85 -7.95
N ASP A 47 -12.33 2.50 -7.57
CA ASP A 47 -13.24 3.19 -8.48
C ASP A 47 -12.57 4.38 -9.18
N ALA A 48 -11.67 5.09 -8.49
CA ALA A 48 -10.93 6.19 -9.09
C ALA A 48 -10.05 5.72 -10.25
N ILE A 49 -9.38 4.57 -10.10
CA ILE A 49 -8.60 3.94 -11.18
C ILE A 49 -9.56 3.40 -12.26
N GLU A 50 -10.68 2.78 -11.88
CA GLU A 50 -11.69 2.30 -12.83
C GLU A 50 -12.41 3.43 -13.61
N LYS A 51 -12.31 4.68 -13.19
CA LYS A 51 -12.89 5.82 -13.95
C LYS A 51 -11.90 6.42 -14.95
N VAL A 52 -10.62 6.05 -14.91
CA VAL A 52 -9.61 6.60 -15.83
C VAL A 52 -9.81 6.00 -17.24
N PRO A 53 -9.94 6.82 -18.30
CA PRO A 53 -10.05 6.32 -19.66
C PRO A 53 -8.84 5.47 -20.07
N GLN A 54 -9.08 4.39 -20.80
CA GLN A 54 -8.00 3.51 -21.29
C GLN A 54 -6.98 4.29 -22.14
N GLY A 55 -5.71 3.89 -22.08
CA GLY A 55 -4.61 4.57 -22.77
C GLY A 55 -4.15 5.87 -22.11
N SER A 56 -4.86 6.35 -21.08
CA SER A 56 -4.45 7.56 -20.35
C SER A 56 -3.19 7.33 -19.53
N LYS A 57 -2.45 8.42 -19.32
CA LYS A 57 -1.25 8.45 -18.48
C LYS A 57 -1.63 8.67 -17.02
N VAL A 58 -1.02 7.91 -16.13
CA VAL A 58 -1.18 8.00 -14.69
C VAL A 58 0.18 8.18 -14.03
N LEU A 59 0.25 9.07 -13.05
CA LEU A 59 1.46 9.29 -12.27
C LEU A 59 1.42 8.37 -11.05
N PHE A 60 2.44 7.54 -10.88
CA PHE A 60 2.50 6.56 -9.80
C PHE A 60 3.69 6.85 -8.89
N SER A 61 3.41 7.47 -7.74
CA SER A 61 4.44 7.82 -6.77
C SER A 61 4.55 6.77 -5.68
N CYS A 62 5.73 6.18 -5.51
CA CYS A 62 6.00 5.25 -4.42
C CYS A 62 7.03 5.86 -3.49
N ASP A 63 6.53 6.43 -2.41
CA ASP A 63 7.26 7.29 -1.49
C ASP A 63 7.50 6.57 -0.16
N TYR A 64 8.28 5.49 -0.22
CA TYR A 64 8.58 4.68 0.97
C TYR A 64 9.89 3.90 0.86
N GLU A 65 10.33 3.36 2.00
CA GLU A 65 11.58 2.63 2.17
C GLU A 65 11.33 1.18 2.60
N PRO A 66 12.36 0.32 2.62
CA PRO A 66 12.20 -1.08 3.01
C PRO A 66 11.50 -1.32 4.36
N GLY A 67 11.59 -0.38 5.30
CA GLY A 67 10.98 -0.49 6.64
C GLY A 67 9.44 -0.56 6.63
N SER A 68 8.77 0.12 5.72
CA SER A 68 7.30 0.11 5.57
C SER A 68 6.82 -0.77 4.41
N ARG A 69 7.76 -1.39 3.68
CA ARG A 69 7.51 -2.31 2.56
C ARG A 69 6.49 -3.42 2.87
N PRO A 70 6.48 -4.07 4.06
CA PRO A 70 5.50 -5.12 4.35
C PRO A 70 4.04 -4.67 4.26
N GLU A 71 3.75 -3.39 4.52
CA GLU A 71 2.40 -2.83 4.43
C GLU A 71 2.11 -2.24 3.03
N LEU A 72 3.12 -1.61 2.41
CA LEU A 72 2.93 -0.75 1.24
C LEU A 72 3.21 -1.43 -0.10
N PHE A 73 4.13 -2.38 -0.15
CA PHE A 73 4.43 -3.12 -1.37
C PHE A 73 3.24 -3.91 -1.91
N PRO A 74 2.40 -4.57 -1.08
CA PRO A 74 1.20 -5.23 -1.58
C PRO A 74 0.22 -4.25 -2.25
N MET A 75 0.09 -3.03 -1.73
CA MET A 75 -0.71 -1.96 -2.36
C MET A 75 -0.11 -1.54 -3.71
N THR A 76 1.22 -1.39 -3.74
CA THR A 76 1.97 -1.00 -4.95
C THR A 76 1.71 -1.99 -6.08
N VAL A 77 1.87 -3.28 -5.78
CA VAL A 77 1.66 -4.38 -6.73
C VAL A 77 0.19 -4.46 -7.19
N ALA A 78 -0.76 -4.40 -6.26
CA ALA A 78 -2.18 -4.46 -6.60
C ALA A 78 -2.64 -3.25 -7.44
N ALA A 79 -2.13 -2.06 -7.15
CA ALA A 79 -2.45 -0.85 -7.90
C ALA A 79 -1.87 -0.92 -9.31
N LEU A 80 -0.62 -1.35 -9.44
CA LEU A 80 0.01 -1.55 -10.74
C LEU A 80 -0.73 -2.58 -11.59
N GLU A 81 -1.13 -3.71 -11.00
CA GLU A 81 -1.93 -4.74 -11.68
C GLU A 81 -3.26 -4.18 -12.19
N GLN A 82 -4.00 -3.40 -11.38
CA GLN A 82 -5.24 -2.77 -11.83
C GLN A 82 -4.99 -1.79 -12.97
N MET A 83 -3.99 -0.89 -12.84
CA MET A 83 -3.67 0.11 -13.85
C MET A 83 -3.30 -0.53 -15.20
N LEU A 84 -2.48 -1.59 -15.19
CA LEU A 84 -2.08 -2.30 -16.41
C LEU A 84 -3.21 -3.12 -17.02
N ARG A 85 -4.04 -3.79 -16.21
CA ARG A 85 -5.26 -4.48 -16.67
C ARG A 85 -6.22 -3.52 -17.38
N ARG A 86 -6.24 -2.26 -16.94
CA ARG A 86 -7.01 -1.15 -17.51
C ARG A 86 -6.35 -0.49 -18.73
N ASN A 87 -5.21 -1.03 -19.21
CA ASN A 87 -4.42 -0.46 -20.30
C ASN A 87 -4.05 1.00 -20.06
N LEU A 88 -3.73 1.36 -18.80
CA LEU A 88 -3.23 2.68 -18.44
C LEU A 88 -1.71 2.74 -18.61
N LYS A 89 -1.22 3.93 -18.93
CA LYS A 89 0.20 4.22 -19.15
C LYS A 89 0.82 4.72 -17.85
N VAL A 90 1.72 3.95 -17.25
CA VAL A 90 2.20 4.18 -15.88
C VAL A 90 3.53 4.96 -15.88
N ILE A 91 3.51 6.19 -15.38
CA ILE A 91 4.72 7.01 -15.18
C ILE A 91 5.04 6.96 -13.69
N ALA A 92 5.99 6.11 -13.31
CA ALA A 92 6.35 5.91 -11.92
C ALA A 92 7.50 6.83 -11.48
N LEU A 93 7.51 7.23 -10.21
CA LEU A 93 8.60 7.97 -9.58
C LEU A 93 8.64 7.74 -8.07
N SER A 94 9.68 8.26 -7.42
CA SER A 94 9.82 8.28 -5.97
C SER A 94 10.35 9.63 -5.48
N LEU A 95 9.86 10.06 -4.32
CA LEU A 95 10.39 11.18 -3.54
C LEU A 95 11.27 10.72 -2.37
N TRP A 96 11.56 9.42 -2.30
CA TRP A 96 12.47 8.82 -1.34
C TRP A 96 13.64 8.15 -2.08
N PRO A 97 14.90 8.31 -1.61
CA PRO A 97 16.07 7.75 -2.29
C PRO A 97 16.02 6.23 -2.49
N ALA A 98 15.44 5.49 -1.52
CA ALA A 98 15.34 4.03 -1.59
C ALA A 98 14.09 3.52 -2.33
N GLY A 99 13.19 4.39 -2.78
CA GLY A 99 11.97 4.01 -3.47
C GLY A 99 12.16 3.49 -4.91
N PRO A 100 13.00 4.08 -5.77
CA PRO A 100 13.09 3.65 -7.17
C PRO A 100 13.40 2.17 -7.39
N PRO A 101 14.32 1.52 -6.65
CA PRO A 101 14.54 0.08 -6.79
C PRO A 101 13.31 -0.76 -6.40
N ILE A 102 12.51 -0.31 -5.42
CA ILE A 102 11.28 -1.01 -5.00
C ILE A 102 10.21 -0.89 -6.10
N VAL A 103 10.10 0.29 -6.71
CA VAL A 103 9.21 0.50 -7.87
C VAL A 103 9.65 -0.34 -9.06
N GLU A 104 10.95 -0.38 -9.34
CA GLU A 104 11.50 -1.17 -10.43
C GLU A 104 11.22 -2.67 -10.25
N GLU A 105 11.33 -3.17 -9.01
CA GLU A 105 10.96 -4.54 -8.68
C GLU A 105 9.48 -4.81 -9.01
N ALA A 106 8.57 -3.93 -8.55
CA ALA A 106 7.14 -4.07 -8.83
C ALA A 106 6.83 -3.99 -10.34
N LEU A 107 7.47 -3.07 -11.07
CA LEU A 107 7.33 -2.93 -12.52
C LEU A 107 7.84 -4.17 -13.26
N SER A 108 8.99 -4.72 -12.87
CA SER A 108 9.49 -5.94 -13.50
C SER A 108 8.58 -7.14 -13.22
N ASP A 109 8.12 -7.32 -11.98
CA ASP A 109 7.28 -8.46 -11.62
C ASP A 109 5.88 -8.39 -12.23
N VAL A 110 5.27 -7.21 -12.25
CA VAL A 110 3.90 -7.05 -12.75
C VAL A 110 3.90 -6.67 -14.23
N ALA A 111 4.53 -5.56 -14.61
CA ALA A 111 4.48 -5.06 -15.99
C ALA A 111 5.20 -6.00 -16.97
N GLU A 112 6.46 -6.34 -16.70
CA GLU A 112 7.27 -7.15 -17.62
C GLU A 112 6.88 -8.63 -17.59
N LYS A 113 6.87 -9.24 -16.39
CA LYS A 113 6.67 -10.69 -16.27
C LYS A 113 5.22 -11.11 -16.41
N GLN A 114 4.28 -10.43 -15.73
CA GLN A 114 2.87 -10.80 -15.73
C GLN A 114 2.10 -10.25 -16.95
N PHE A 115 2.22 -8.96 -17.26
CA PHE A 115 1.45 -8.31 -18.32
C PHE A 115 2.17 -8.21 -19.68
N LYS A 116 3.46 -8.55 -19.75
CA LYS A 116 4.29 -8.41 -20.96
C LYS A 116 4.26 -6.99 -21.55
N SER A 117 4.07 -5.99 -20.70
CA SER A 117 4.09 -4.57 -21.06
C SER A 117 5.49 -4.14 -21.50
N LYS A 118 5.57 -3.16 -22.39
CA LYS A 118 6.82 -2.68 -22.96
C LYS A 118 7.34 -1.44 -22.21
N TYR A 119 8.58 -1.53 -21.73
CA TYR A 119 9.29 -0.40 -21.15
C TYR A 119 9.32 0.79 -22.09
N GLY A 120 9.10 2.00 -21.56
CA GLY A 120 9.09 3.25 -22.30
C GLY A 120 7.84 3.49 -23.16
N VAL A 121 6.97 2.50 -23.34
CA VAL A 121 5.71 2.62 -24.10
C VAL A 121 4.48 2.47 -23.20
N ASP A 122 4.51 1.50 -22.29
CA ASP A 122 3.41 1.19 -21.38
C ASP A 122 3.69 1.65 -19.95
N TYR A 123 4.97 1.63 -19.56
CA TYR A 123 5.41 2.14 -18.26
C TYR A 123 6.83 2.70 -18.32
N VAL A 124 7.17 3.57 -17.38
CA VAL A 124 8.52 4.07 -17.15
C VAL A 124 8.71 4.34 -15.66
N ASN A 125 9.95 4.19 -15.17
CA ASN A 125 10.34 4.62 -13.83
C ASN A 125 11.26 5.83 -13.95
N LEU A 126 10.78 7.03 -13.62
CA LEU A 126 11.57 8.26 -13.67
C LEU A 126 12.65 8.33 -12.57
N GLY A 127 12.57 7.45 -11.57
CA GLY A 127 13.53 7.40 -10.49
C GLY A 127 13.24 8.40 -9.37
N PHE A 128 14.32 8.91 -8.76
CA PHE A 128 14.27 9.79 -7.60
C PHE A 128 14.88 11.16 -7.93
N LYS A 129 14.30 12.20 -7.34
CA LYS A 129 14.85 13.56 -7.36
C LYS A 129 14.85 14.12 -5.95
N GLU A 130 15.99 14.64 -5.53
CA GLU A 130 16.13 15.35 -4.25
C GLU A 130 15.40 16.70 -4.29
N GLY A 131 14.80 17.10 -3.17
CA GLY A 131 14.09 18.39 -3.05
C GLY A 131 12.67 18.33 -2.51
N ARG A 132 12.14 17.13 -2.20
CA ARG A 132 10.85 16.94 -1.50
C ARG A 132 9.70 17.73 -2.16
N GLU A 133 9.02 18.63 -1.45
CA GLU A 133 7.93 19.46 -1.97
C GLU A 133 8.35 20.32 -3.17
N VAL A 134 9.62 20.72 -3.24
CA VAL A 134 10.14 21.51 -4.38
C VAL A 134 10.07 20.70 -5.67
N VAL A 135 10.26 19.38 -5.60
CA VAL A 135 10.11 18.48 -6.76
C VAL A 135 8.64 18.46 -7.21
N MET A 136 7.69 18.37 -6.28
CA MET A 136 6.26 18.42 -6.58
C MET A 136 5.87 19.74 -7.28
N VAL A 137 6.36 20.87 -6.78
CA VAL A 137 6.13 22.18 -7.39
C VAL A 137 6.78 22.28 -8.77
N SER A 138 8.01 21.77 -8.91
CA SER A 138 8.75 21.79 -10.18
C SER A 138 8.08 20.94 -11.26
N MET A 139 7.53 19.77 -10.90
CA MET A 139 6.72 18.92 -11.79
C MET A 139 5.44 19.63 -12.26
N GLY A 140 4.92 20.55 -11.45
CA GLY A 140 3.81 21.42 -11.83
C GLY A 140 4.13 22.34 -13.01
N SER A 141 5.40 22.71 -13.19
CA SER A 141 5.89 23.45 -14.35
C SER A 141 6.31 22.52 -15.49
N SER A 142 7.16 21.53 -15.19
CA SER A 142 7.66 20.57 -16.18
C SER A 142 8.17 19.29 -15.52
N ILE A 143 7.51 18.16 -15.76
CA ILE A 143 7.96 16.82 -15.37
C ILE A 143 9.27 16.46 -16.10
N PRO A 144 9.40 16.61 -17.44
CA PRO A 144 10.65 16.27 -18.14
C PRO A 144 11.86 17.10 -17.71
N THR A 145 11.67 18.36 -17.32
CA THR A 145 12.79 19.18 -16.83
C THR A 145 13.17 18.80 -15.39
N THR A 146 12.19 18.41 -14.58
CA THR A 146 12.42 17.96 -13.20
C THR A 146 13.14 16.60 -13.17
N PHE A 147 12.74 15.69 -14.06
CA PHE A 147 13.33 14.37 -14.29
C PHE A 147 13.88 14.30 -15.71
N PRO A 148 15.11 14.78 -15.98
CA PRO A 148 15.68 14.79 -17.33
C PRO A 148 16.06 13.40 -17.84
N GLN A 149 16.27 12.45 -16.93
CA GLN A 149 16.57 11.05 -17.23
C GLN A 149 15.70 10.16 -16.35
N ASP A 150 15.41 8.97 -16.84
CA ASP A 150 14.73 7.94 -16.08
C ASP A 150 15.69 7.19 -15.15
N PHE A 151 15.15 6.24 -14.38
CA PHE A 151 15.91 5.40 -13.47
C PHE A 151 17.01 4.57 -14.17
N ARG A 152 16.84 4.26 -15.45
CA ARG A 152 17.78 3.47 -16.26
C ARG A 152 18.81 4.36 -16.99
N GLY A 153 18.77 5.69 -16.81
CA GLY A 153 19.66 6.66 -17.45
C GLY A 153 19.24 7.08 -18.87
N THR A 154 18.06 6.67 -19.33
CA THR A 154 17.49 7.09 -20.62
C THR A 154 16.99 8.51 -20.50
N LYS A 155 17.32 9.39 -21.47
CA LYS A 155 16.77 10.76 -21.46
C LYS A 155 15.26 10.72 -21.62
N VAL A 156 14.54 11.43 -20.75
CA VAL A 156 13.07 11.44 -20.76
C VAL A 156 12.49 11.93 -22.09
N SER A 157 13.19 12.82 -22.78
CA SER A 157 12.83 13.28 -24.13
C SER A 157 12.82 12.20 -25.20
N GLU A 158 13.51 11.08 -24.98
CA GLU A 158 13.61 9.95 -25.92
C GLU A 158 12.58 8.84 -25.62
N ILE A 159 11.86 8.94 -24.49
CA ILE A 159 10.96 7.88 -24.01
C ILE A 159 9.55 8.09 -24.61
N PRO A 160 9.00 7.12 -25.36
CA PRO A 160 7.70 7.28 -26.04
C PRO A 160 6.51 7.66 -25.14
N ILE A 161 6.37 7.05 -23.95
CA ILE A 161 5.29 7.34 -22.99
C ILE A 161 5.35 8.78 -22.45
N MET A 162 6.51 9.42 -22.50
CA MET A 162 6.72 10.79 -22.04
C MET A 162 6.45 11.83 -23.13
N GLN A 163 6.22 11.41 -24.37
CA GLN A 163 5.85 12.31 -25.45
C GLN A 163 4.50 12.98 -25.17
N GLY A 164 4.48 14.31 -25.27
CA GLY A 164 3.33 15.13 -24.91
C GLY A 164 3.00 15.13 -23.42
N VAL A 165 3.97 14.81 -22.55
CA VAL A 165 3.85 15.03 -21.09
C VAL A 165 4.66 16.27 -20.73
N SER A 166 3.96 17.34 -20.37
CA SER A 166 4.57 18.56 -19.84
C SER A 166 4.52 18.57 -18.32
N ASN A 167 3.33 18.50 -17.72
CA ASN A 167 3.12 18.62 -16.28
C ASN A 167 1.88 17.82 -15.83
N PHE A 168 1.33 18.13 -14.65
CA PHE A 168 0.15 17.43 -14.12
C PHE A 168 -1.10 17.49 -15.01
N SER A 169 -1.22 18.46 -15.92
CA SER A 169 -2.37 18.53 -16.85
C SER A 169 -2.43 17.37 -17.86
N ASP A 170 -1.30 16.72 -18.13
CA ASP A 170 -1.18 15.62 -19.11
C ASP A 170 -1.34 14.23 -18.49
N VAL A 171 -1.58 14.15 -17.17
CA VAL A 171 -1.88 12.90 -16.45
C VAL A 171 -3.31 12.95 -15.89
N LYS A 172 -3.99 11.81 -15.87
CA LYS A 172 -5.42 11.74 -15.49
C LYS A 172 -5.65 11.42 -14.02
N LEU A 173 -4.68 10.79 -13.37
CA LEU A 173 -4.75 10.38 -11.97
C LEU A 173 -3.35 10.31 -11.39
N ILE A 174 -3.22 10.70 -10.13
CA ILE A 174 -2.05 10.43 -9.31
C ILE A 174 -2.42 9.32 -8.33
N VAL A 175 -1.60 8.27 -8.32
CA VAL A 175 -1.66 7.18 -7.35
C VAL A 175 -0.43 7.31 -6.48
N ASN A 176 -0.61 7.59 -5.20
CA ASN A 176 0.51 7.77 -4.26
C ASN A 176 0.50 6.68 -3.19
N ILE A 177 1.55 5.88 -3.08
CA ILE A 177 1.75 4.97 -1.95
C ILE A 177 2.89 5.53 -1.10
N SER A 178 2.62 5.95 0.14
CA SER A 178 3.60 6.64 0.99
C SER A 178 3.78 6.00 2.37
N GLY A 179 5.02 5.99 2.84
CA GLY A 179 5.40 5.61 4.20
C GLY A 179 5.48 6.76 5.19
N GLY A 180 5.42 8.01 4.73
CA GLY A 180 5.62 9.18 5.58
C GLY A 180 5.87 10.46 4.79
N TYR A 181 6.94 11.19 5.16
CA TYR A 181 7.31 12.47 4.58
C TYR A 181 8.58 12.39 3.69
N PRO A 182 8.56 12.93 2.46
CA PRO A 182 7.40 13.49 1.77
C PRO A 182 6.43 12.40 1.33
N GLY A 183 5.12 12.70 1.27
CA GLY A 183 4.12 11.69 0.94
C GLY A 183 2.73 12.23 0.70
N THR A 184 1.72 11.48 1.17
CA THR A 184 0.29 11.76 0.91
C THR A 184 -0.09 13.20 1.24
N LYS A 185 0.35 13.70 2.40
CA LYS A 185 0.07 15.07 2.84
C LYS A 185 0.62 16.11 1.86
N GLU A 186 1.87 15.95 1.46
CA GLU A 186 2.54 16.90 0.55
C GLU A 186 1.94 16.80 -0.86
N TRP A 187 1.58 15.61 -1.34
CA TRP A 187 0.84 15.44 -2.60
C TRP A 187 -0.50 16.15 -2.58
N VAL A 188 -1.22 16.10 -1.45
CA VAL A 188 -2.47 16.86 -1.29
C VAL A 188 -2.20 18.36 -1.32
N GLN A 189 -1.27 18.85 -0.49
CA GLN A 189 -1.04 20.28 -0.28
C GLN A 189 -0.38 20.98 -1.47
N GLN A 190 0.57 20.32 -2.12
CA GLN A 190 1.37 20.92 -3.20
C GLN A 190 0.79 20.66 -4.57
N VAL A 191 0.08 19.54 -4.76
CA VAL A 191 -0.39 19.13 -6.08
C VAL A 191 -1.91 19.16 -6.17
N GLN A 192 -2.61 18.37 -5.37
CA GLN A 192 -4.06 18.27 -5.49
C GLN A 192 -4.75 19.62 -5.23
N ALA A 193 -4.36 20.34 -4.19
CA ALA A 193 -4.95 21.63 -3.84
C ALA A 193 -4.73 22.73 -4.91
N ARG A 194 -3.67 22.61 -5.72
CA ARG A 194 -3.31 23.61 -6.74
C ARG A 194 -3.83 23.28 -8.13
N TYR A 195 -3.78 22.00 -8.51
CA TYR A 195 -4.10 21.54 -9.86
C TYR A 195 -5.46 20.83 -9.95
N ASN A 196 -6.12 20.57 -8.82
CA ASN A 196 -7.39 19.83 -8.72
C ASN A 196 -7.39 18.49 -9.48
N ILE A 197 -6.21 17.87 -9.58
CA ILE A 197 -6.04 16.56 -10.19
C ILE A 197 -6.55 15.47 -9.25
N GLY A 198 -7.03 14.36 -9.82
CA GLY A 198 -7.35 13.18 -9.04
C GLY A 198 -6.15 12.65 -8.28
N LEU A 199 -6.34 12.42 -6.99
CA LEU A 199 -5.35 11.79 -6.13
C LEU A 199 -6.02 10.67 -5.33
N VAL A 200 -5.42 9.50 -5.37
CA VAL A 200 -5.69 8.41 -4.44
C VAL A 200 -4.42 8.04 -3.71
N SER A 201 -4.55 7.59 -2.46
CA SER A 201 -3.36 7.29 -1.67
C SER A 201 -3.43 5.99 -0.89
N GLY A 202 -2.30 5.31 -0.76
CA GLY A 202 -2.07 4.24 0.20
C GLY A 202 -1.00 4.66 1.20
N CYS A 203 -1.18 4.28 2.46
CA CYS A 203 -0.32 4.70 3.55
C CYS A 203 -0.18 3.60 4.61
N THR A 204 0.77 3.77 5.54
CA THR A 204 0.92 2.87 6.70
C THR A 204 -0.30 2.96 7.62
N ALA A 205 -0.55 1.92 8.42
CA ALA A 205 -1.66 1.92 9.37
C ALA A 205 -1.60 3.09 10.36
N VAL A 206 -0.39 3.51 10.74
CA VAL A 206 -0.16 4.59 11.71
C VAL A 206 -0.45 5.98 11.14
N SER A 207 -0.25 6.20 9.85
CA SER A 207 -0.48 7.49 9.19
C SER A 207 -1.90 7.64 8.64
N ALA A 208 -2.63 6.54 8.43
CA ALA A 208 -3.98 6.57 7.86
C ALA A 208 -4.95 7.55 8.57
N PRO A 209 -5.01 7.63 9.92
CA PRO A 209 -5.88 8.59 10.62
C PRO A 209 -5.68 10.05 10.19
N GLU A 210 -4.44 10.44 9.87
CA GLU A 210 -4.10 11.80 9.47
C GLU A 210 -4.67 12.18 8.08
N TYR A 211 -4.98 11.18 7.24
CA TYR A 211 -5.40 11.39 5.85
C TYR A 211 -6.91 11.25 5.63
N TYR A 212 -7.66 10.77 6.63
CA TYR A 212 -9.13 10.74 6.56
C TYR A 212 -9.76 12.12 6.32
N PRO A 213 -9.29 13.23 6.92
CA PRO A 213 -9.82 14.55 6.61
C PRO A 213 -9.70 14.91 5.12
N TYR A 214 -8.60 14.53 4.46
CA TYR A 214 -8.42 14.74 3.02
C TYR A 214 -9.33 13.85 2.17
N TYR A 215 -9.61 12.63 2.62
CA TYR A 215 -10.61 11.78 1.97
C TYR A 215 -12.03 12.35 2.11
N GLN A 216 -12.40 12.76 3.32
CA GLN A 216 -13.72 13.32 3.62
C GLN A 216 -13.98 14.64 2.90
N SER A 217 -12.95 15.47 2.69
CA SER A 217 -13.05 16.70 1.90
C SER A 217 -13.08 16.45 0.37
N GLY A 218 -12.88 15.20 -0.07
CA GLY A 218 -12.81 14.83 -1.49
C GLY A 218 -11.46 15.15 -2.17
N GLN A 219 -10.48 15.62 -1.40
CA GLN A 219 -9.12 15.85 -1.89
C GLN A 219 -8.39 14.54 -2.18
N LEU A 220 -8.68 13.49 -1.42
CA LEU A 220 -8.37 12.11 -1.79
C LEU A 220 -9.65 11.43 -2.26
N ARG A 221 -9.60 10.80 -3.44
CA ARG A 221 -10.74 10.01 -3.96
C ARG A 221 -10.82 8.61 -3.35
N GLY A 222 -9.75 8.18 -2.70
CA GLY A 222 -9.62 6.87 -2.07
C GLY A 222 -8.38 6.79 -1.20
N LEU A 223 -8.45 5.96 -0.17
CA LEU A 223 -7.41 5.81 0.84
C LEU A 223 -7.25 4.34 1.24
N LEU A 224 -6.03 3.81 1.13
CA LEU A 224 -5.64 2.50 1.65
C LEU A 224 -4.83 2.68 2.94
N GLY A 225 -5.26 2.06 4.03
CA GLY A 225 -4.59 2.15 5.33
C GLY A 225 -3.97 0.83 5.77
N GLY A 226 -2.64 0.77 5.76
CA GLY A 226 -1.83 -0.36 6.19
C GLY A 226 -2.19 -1.69 5.52
N MET A 227 -1.75 -2.78 6.13
CA MET A 227 -1.97 -4.13 5.59
C MET A 227 -3.46 -4.48 5.40
N LYS A 228 -4.36 -3.95 6.25
CA LYS A 228 -5.81 -4.12 6.10
C LYS A 228 -6.31 -3.51 4.78
N GLY A 229 -5.96 -2.26 4.50
CA GLY A 229 -6.35 -1.59 3.26
C GLY A 229 -5.77 -2.29 2.03
N ALA A 230 -4.56 -2.82 2.13
CA ALA A 230 -3.96 -3.63 1.07
C ALA A 230 -4.75 -4.94 0.82
N ALA A 231 -5.16 -5.65 1.87
CA ALA A 231 -5.95 -6.89 1.76
C ALA A 231 -7.34 -6.66 1.16
N GLU A 232 -8.03 -5.60 1.59
CA GLU A 232 -9.31 -5.17 1.01
C GLU A 232 -9.18 -4.85 -0.47
N TYR A 233 -8.13 -4.14 -0.83
CA TYR A 233 -7.88 -3.76 -2.21
C TYR A 233 -7.47 -4.93 -3.11
N GLU A 234 -6.61 -5.83 -2.62
CA GLU A 234 -6.28 -7.09 -3.32
C GLU A 234 -7.55 -7.90 -3.63
N MET A 235 -8.53 -7.91 -2.72
CA MET A 235 -9.80 -8.57 -2.96
C MET A 235 -10.60 -7.92 -4.10
N LEU A 236 -10.64 -6.59 -4.18
CA LEU A 236 -11.28 -5.88 -5.30
C LEU A 236 -10.58 -6.12 -6.64
N VAL A 237 -9.24 -6.18 -6.63
CA VAL A 237 -8.45 -6.46 -7.83
C VAL A 237 -8.59 -7.92 -8.25
N GLY A 238 -9.05 -8.82 -7.36
CA GLY A 238 -9.15 -10.26 -7.62
C GLY A 238 -7.82 -11.00 -7.44
N ARG A 239 -6.91 -10.44 -6.66
CA ARG A 239 -5.58 -10.98 -6.38
C ARG A 239 -5.55 -11.59 -4.97
N THR A 240 -4.87 -12.73 -4.81
CA THR A 240 -4.50 -13.25 -3.49
C THR A 240 -3.01 -12.98 -3.25
N GLY A 241 -2.69 -11.80 -2.71
CA GLY A 241 -1.33 -11.34 -2.52
C GLY A 241 -0.88 -11.35 -1.05
N LEU A 242 0.17 -10.60 -0.77
CA LEU A 242 0.78 -10.51 0.56
C LEU A 242 -0.14 -9.79 1.54
N GLY A 243 -0.99 -8.86 1.09
CA GLY A 243 -1.97 -8.17 1.93
C GLY A 243 -2.94 -9.17 2.54
N ARG A 244 -3.59 -10.00 1.72
CA ARG A 244 -4.57 -11.01 2.17
C ARG A 244 -3.94 -12.06 3.08
N LYS A 245 -2.75 -12.57 2.73
CA LYS A 245 -2.02 -13.54 3.56
C LYS A 245 -1.61 -12.96 4.91
N GLY A 246 -1.13 -11.72 4.91
CA GLY A 246 -0.77 -11.00 6.13
C GLY A 246 -1.97 -10.73 7.03
N MET A 247 -3.14 -10.40 6.44
CA MET A 247 -4.37 -10.20 7.19
C MET A 247 -4.88 -11.49 7.83
N ASP A 248 -4.79 -12.64 7.15
CA ASP A 248 -5.11 -13.93 7.76
C ASP A 248 -4.18 -14.23 8.95
N ALA A 249 -2.87 -14.00 8.78
CA ALA A 249 -1.86 -14.19 9.84
C ALA A 249 -2.12 -13.28 11.06
N GLN A 250 -2.38 -11.99 10.84
CA GLN A 250 -2.72 -11.04 11.90
C GLN A 250 -4.02 -11.43 12.62
N SER A 251 -5.05 -11.84 11.87
CA SER A 251 -6.33 -12.25 12.44
C SER A 251 -6.19 -13.48 13.32
N MET A 252 -5.43 -14.50 12.87
CA MET A 252 -5.16 -15.69 13.68
C MET A 252 -4.33 -15.37 14.92
N ALA A 253 -3.29 -14.54 14.79
CA ALA A 253 -2.47 -14.13 15.92
C ALA A 253 -3.31 -13.40 16.98
N HIS A 254 -4.15 -12.44 16.56
CA HIS A 254 -5.05 -11.74 17.48
C HIS A 254 -6.07 -12.67 18.12
N LEU A 255 -6.65 -13.61 17.39
CA LEU A 255 -7.58 -14.60 17.94
C LEU A 255 -6.91 -15.46 19.01
N ILE A 256 -5.70 -15.96 18.75
CA ILE A 256 -4.94 -16.77 19.72
C ILE A 256 -4.61 -15.97 20.97
N ILE A 257 -4.11 -14.73 20.81
CA ILE A 257 -3.80 -13.85 21.94
C ILE A 257 -5.08 -13.57 22.77
N PHE A 258 -6.19 -13.26 22.10
CA PHE A 258 -7.49 -13.06 22.75
C PHE A 258 -7.92 -14.28 23.56
N LEU A 259 -7.82 -15.49 22.99
CA LEU A 259 -8.15 -16.73 23.68
C LEU A 259 -7.28 -16.94 24.93
N PHE A 260 -5.97 -16.67 24.84
CA PHE A 260 -5.08 -16.75 26.01
C PHE A 260 -5.44 -15.73 27.10
N ILE A 261 -5.79 -14.50 26.72
CA ILE A 261 -6.23 -13.48 27.67
C ILE A 261 -7.51 -13.92 28.38
N VAL A 262 -8.51 -14.43 27.65
CA VAL A 262 -9.77 -14.94 28.22
C VAL A 262 -9.50 -16.11 29.16
N LEU A 263 -8.70 -17.10 28.73
CA LEU A 263 -8.35 -18.26 29.54
C LEU A 263 -7.59 -17.86 30.81
N GLY A 264 -6.64 -16.93 30.71
CA GLY A 264 -5.89 -16.39 31.83
C GLY A 264 -6.81 -15.68 32.84
N ASN A 265 -7.73 -14.84 32.36
CA ASN A 265 -8.71 -14.17 33.21
C ASN A 265 -9.65 -15.17 33.90
N LEU A 266 -10.19 -16.16 33.18
CA LEU A 266 -11.04 -17.21 33.75
C LEU A 266 -10.30 -18.02 34.82
N ALA A 267 -9.02 -18.37 34.58
CA ALA A 267 -8.18 -19.05 35.56
C ALA A 267 -7.97 -18.19 36.81
N TYR A 268 -7.65 -16.91 36.64
CA TYR A 268 -7.46 -15.97 37.75
C TYR A 268 -8.71 -15.85 38.63
N PHE A 269 -9.88 -15.58 38.04
CA PHE A 269 -11.12 -15.41 38.81
C PHE A 269 -11.60 -16.71 39.47
N SER A 270 -11.42 -17.85 38.81
CA SER A 270 -11.79 -19.17 39.36
C SER A 270 -10.91 -19.57 40.56
N LEU A 271 -9.64 -19.17 40.57
CA LEU A 271 -8.72 -19.41 41.68
C LEU A 271 -8.88 -18.37 42.80
N LYS A 272 -9.24 -17.11 42.49
CA LYS A 272 -9.45 -16.03 43.46
C LYS A 272 -10.71 -16.22 44.30
N LYS A 273 -11.83 -16.68 43.72
CA LYS A 273 -13.12 -16.96 44.40
C LYS A 273 -13.04 -18.01 45.52
N LYS A 274 -11.89 -18.65 45.71
CA LYS A 274 -11.64 -19.69 46.70
C LYS A 274 -10.68 -19.27 47.83
N LYS A 275 -10.03 -18.11 47.71
CA LYS A 275 -9.16 -17.55 48.77
C LYS A 275 -9.91 -16.60 49.72
N THR A 276 -11.11 -16.17 49.35
CA THR A 276 -12.15 -15.58 50.20
C THR A 276 -13.22 -16.61 50.45
#